data_AF-M8CW80-F1
#
_entry.id   AF-M8CW80-F1
#
_cell.length_a   1.000
_cell.length_b   1.000
_cell.length_c   1.000
_cell.angle_alpha   90.00
_cell.angle_beta   90.00
_cell.angle_gamma   90.00
#
_symmetry.space_group_name_H-M   'P 1'
#
loop_
_entity.id
_entity.type
_entity.pdbx_description
1 polymer ?
#
loop_
_entity_poly.entity_id
_entity_poly.type
_entity_poly.pdbx_seq_one_letter_code
_entity_poly.pdbx_strand_id
1 'polypeptide(L)'
;MAVERTGKDEFLVLASDGLWDVVSNQEACRVARSCLTGRAAAAFPESVSGRSAADAAALLAELAITRGSKDNISVVVVELKRLKSRVGRRAAIGSEVQM
;
A
#
# COMPACT_ATOMS: atom_id res chain seq x y z
N MET A 1 5.80 5.25 25.31
CA MET A 1 4.37 5.14 24.93
C MET A 1 4.22 3.88 24.11
N ALA A 2 3.24 3.04 24.44
CA ALA A 2 2.78 1.96 23.56
C ALA A 2 1.37 2.33 23.09
N VAL A 3 1.07 2.06 21.83
CA VAL A 3 -0.28 2.23 21.26
C VAL A 3 -0.88 0.84 21.15
N GLU A 4 -2.06 0.65 21.71
CA GLU A 4 -2.77 -0.61 21.62
C GLU A 4 -3.32 -0.82 20.20
N ARG A 5 -3.10 -2.01 19.65
CA ARG A 5 -3.62 -2.36 18.33
C ARG A 5 -5.12 -2.61 18.41
N THR A 6 -5.87 -2.02 17.49
CA THR A 6 -7.30 -2.24 17.30
C THR A 6 -7.58 -3.10 16.07
N GLY A 7 -8.78 -3.68 15.98
CA GLY A 7 -9.24 -4.41 14.78
C GLY A 7 -9.44 -3.54 13.53
N LYS A 8 -9.31 -2.22 13.66
CA LYS A 8 -9.35 -1.25 12.57
C LYS A 8 -7.97 -1.02 11.93
N ASP A 9 -6.90 -1.44 12.58
CA ASP A 9 -5.54 -1.25 12.07
C ASP A 9 -5.25 -2.25 10.95
N GLU A 10 -4.81 -1.72 9.80
CA GLU A 10 -4.70 -2.50 8.56
C GLU A 10 -3.26 -2.90 8.24
N PHE A 11 -2.33 -1.99 8.45
CA PHE A 11 -0.90 -2.18 8.25
C PHE A 11 -0.10 -1.21 9.11
N LEU A 12 1.19 -1.50 9.28
CA LEU A 12 2.18 -0.63 9.89
C LEU A 12 3.29 -0.33 8.88
N VAL A 13 3.76 0.91 8.84
CA VAL A 13 4.95 1.30 8.07
C VAL A 13 6.02 1.74 9.06
N LEU A 14 7.17 1.11 8.99
CA LEU A 14 8.39 1.51 9.69
C LEU A 14 9.38 1.94 8.63
N ALA A 15 9.97 3.12 8.76
CA ALA A 15 10.97 3.58 7.81
C ALA A 15 11.96 4.55 8.44
N SER A 16 13.12 4.70 7.80
CA SER A 16 14.08 5.77 8.12
C SER A 16 13.52 7.15 7.73
N ASP A 17 14.12 8.19 8.31
CA ASP A 17 13.94 9.60 7.93
C ASP A 17 14.15 9.86 6.44
N GLY A 18 15.04 9.13 5.79
CA GLY A 18 15.19 9.16 4.33
C GLY A 18 13.88 8.95 3.54
N LEU A 19 12.87 8.27 4.09
CA LEU A 19 11.50 8.27 3.54
C LEU A 19 10.69 9.49 4.02
N TRP A 20 10.63 9.69 5.34
CA TRP A 20 9.70 10.63 5.98
C TRP A 20 10.02 12.10 5.71
N ASP A 21 11.25 12.43 5.35
CA ASP A 21 11.66 13.78 4.97
C ASP A 21 10.99 14.25 3.67
N VAL A 22 10.61 13.32 2.78
CA VAL A 22 10.06 13.63 1.45
C VAL A 22 8.69 13.00 1.18
N VAL A 23 8.21 12.11 2.06
CA VAL A 23 6.90 11.45 1.96
C VAL A 23 6.10 11.67 3.24
N SER A 24 4.90 12.25 3.11
CA SER A 24 4.00 12.44 4.25
C SER A 24 3.37 11.12 4.73
N ASN A 25 2.99 11.06 6.01
CA ASN A 25 2.29 9.92 6.60
C ASN A 25 1.04 9.51 5.81
N GLN A 26 0.23 10.49 5.40
CA GLN A 26 -1.00 10.25 4.63
C GLN A 26 -0.70 9.64 3.26
N GLU A 27 0.38 10.08 2.62
CA GLU A 27 0.77 9.58 1.32
C GLU A 27 1.35 8.17 1.39
N ALA A 28 2.21 7.91 2.37
CA ALA A 28 2.71 6.57 2.63
C ALA A 28 1.56 5.58 2.87
N CYS A 29 0.56 5.99 3.65
CA CYS A 29 -0.65 5.20 3.88
C CYS A 29 -1.46 4.95 2.61
N ARG A 30 -1.56 5.92 1.69
CA ARG A 30 -2.27 5.76 0.41
C ARG A 30 -1.57 4.76 -0.48
N VAL A 31 -0.25 4.87 -0.64
CA VAL A 31 0.56 3.98 -1.47
C VAL A 31 0.50 2.55 -0.93
N ALA A 32 0.78 2.35 0.36
CA ALA A 32 0.76 1.03 0.98
C ALA A 32 -0.61 0.36 0.84
N ARG A 33 -1.69 1.09 1.13
CA ARG A 33 -3.06 0.58 0.97
C ARG A 33 -3.41 0.25 -0.48
N SER A 34 -2.95 1.04 -1.44
CA SER A 34 -3.20 0.79 -2.86
C SER A 34 -2.56 -0.54 -3.30
N CYS A 35 -1.35 -0.82 -2.82
CA CYS A 35 -0.63 -2.06 -3.09
C CYS A 35 -1.32 -3.26 -2.42
N LEU A 36 -1.58 -3.17 -1.11
CA LEU A 36 -2.21 -4.25 -0.33
C LEU A 36 -3.63 -4.58 -0.79
N THR A 37 -4.37 -3.62 -1.35
CA THR A 37 -5.71 -3.86 -1.92
C THR A 37 -5.68 -4.34 -3.38
N GLY A 38 -4.50 -4.44 -3.99
CA GLY A 38 -4.30 -4.77 -5.40
C GLY A 38 -4.78 -3.68 -6.37
N ARG A 39 -5.03 -2.46 -5.88
CA ARG A 39 -5.42 -1.32 -6.72
C ARG A 39 -4.25 -0.79 -7.54
N ALA A 40 -3.04 -0.83 -6.98
CA ALA A 40 -1.83 -0.43 -7.69
C ALA A 40 -1.59 -1.33 -8.92
N ALA A 41 -1.68 -2.65 -8.75
CA ALA A 41 -1.59 -3.60 -9.86
C ALA A 41 -2.73 -3.43 -10.89
N ALA A 42 -3.94 -3.07 -10.46
CA ALA A 42 -5.04 -2.81 -11.40
C ALA A 42 -4.84 -1.54 -12.22
N ALA A 43 -4.17 -0.52 -11.66
CA ALA A 43 -3.90 0.75 -12.34
C ALA A 43 -2.65 0.68 -13.23
N PHE A 44 -1.64 -0.09 -12.81
CA PHE A 44 -0.34 -0.20 -13.48
C PHE A 44 0.12 -1.68 -13.56
N PRO A 45 -0.58 -2.52 -14.34
CA PRO A 45 -0.34 -3.97 -14.37
C PRO A 45 1.05 -4.38 -14.87
N GLU A 46 1.66 -3.56 -15.74
CA GLU A 46 3.00 -3.81 -16.29
C GLU A 46 4.13 -3.42 -15.32
N SER A 47 3.85 -2.56 -14.35
CA SER A 47 4.88 -1.96 -13.47
C SER A 47 4.76 -2.44 -12.02
N VAL A 48 3.58 -2.90 -11.62
CA VAL A 48 3.30 -3.27 -10.23
C VAL A 48 2.57 -4.62 -10.23
N SER A 49 3.27 -5.69 -9.85
CA SER A 49 2.67 -7.02 -9.64
C SER A 49 1.64 -7.02 -8.49
N GLY A 50 1.91 -6.17 -7.49
CA GLY A 50 0.99 -5.51 -6.55
C GLY A 50 -0.11 -6.35 -5.92
N ARG A 51 0.24 -7.12 -4.88
CA ARG A 51 -0.67 -7.53 -3.79
C ARG A 51 0.03 -7.76 -2.46
N SER A 52 1.30 -7.36 -2.32
CA SER A 52 2.11 -7.71 -1.15
C SER A 52 2.62 -6.48 -0.38
N ALA A 53 3.02 -6.71 0.87
CA ALA A 53 3.72 -5.72 1.67
C ALA A 53 5.12 -5.38 1.09
N ALA A 54 5.75 -6.33 0.40
CA ALA A 54 7.03 -6.09 -0.29
C ALA A 54 6.87 -5.06 -1.42
N ASP A 55 5.81 -5.18 -2.23
CA ASP A 55 5.52 -4.20 -3.30
C ASP A 55 5.28 -2.80 -2.72
N ALA A 56 4.54 -2.73 -1.61
CA ALA A 56 4.30 -1.47 -0.90
C ALA A 56 5.61 -0.84 -0.41
N ALA A 57 6.50 -1.63 0.20
CA ALA A 57 7.79 -1.16 0.69
C ALA A 57 8.68 -0.65 -0.46
N ALA A 58 8.75 -1.41 -1.56
CA ALA A 58 9.53 -1.05 -2.74
C ALA A 58 9.03 0.26 -3.37
N LEU A 59 7.72 0.41 -3.56
CA LEU A 59 7.14 1.63 -4.14
C LEU A 59 7.32 2.86 -3.24
N LEU A 60 7.28 2.68 -1.91
CA LEU A 60 7.58 3.78 -0.98
C LEU A 60 9.04 4.22 -1.08
N ALA A 61 9.97 3.27 -1.17
CA ALA A 61 11.38 3.58 -1.34
C ALA A 61 11.64 4.29 -2.68
N GLU A 62 11.07 3.79 -3.78
CA GLU A 62 11.17 4.40 -5.10
C GLU A 62 10.56 5.81 -5.15
N LEU A 63 9.42 6.02 -4.48
CA LEU A 63 8.81 7.33 -4.35
C LEU A 63 9.73 8.33 -3.64
N ALA A 64 10.40 7.92 -2.55
CA ALA A 64 11.36 8.79 -1.87
C ALA A 64 12.58 9.12 -2.74
N ILE A 65 13.11 8.14 -3.47
CA ILE A 65 14.22 8.37 -4.42
C ILE A 65 13.80 9.37 -5.49
N THR A 66 12.62 9.19 -6.10
CA THR A 66 12.10 10.07 -7.16
C THR A 66 11.85 11.49 -6.66
N ARG A 67 11.54 11.65 -5.36
CA ARG A 67 11.39 12.96 -4.72
C ARG A 67 12.70 13.61 -4.29
N GLY A 68 13.83 12.97 -4.60
CA GLY A 68 15.15 13.54 -4.36
C GLY A 68 15.62 13.36 -2.92
N SER A 69 15.15 12.34 -2.21
CA SER A 69 15.81 11.94 -0.96
C SER A 69 17.28 11.63 -1.23
N LYS A 70 18.15 12.11 -0.35
CA LYS A 70 19.62 11.97 -0.44
C LYS A 70 20.19 11.10 0.67
N ASP A 71 19.33 10.46 1.46
CA ASP A 71 19.72 9.65 2.60
C ASP A 71 19.49 8.14 2.33
N ASN A 72 19.92 7.28 3.26
CA ASN A 72 19.60 5.87 3.25
C ASN A 72 18.10 5.65 3.49
N ILE A 73 17.47 4.94 2.56
CA ILE A 73 16.04 4.64 2.61
C ILE A 73 15.87 3.18 2.98
N SER A 74 15.30 2.93 4.17
CA SER A 74 14.87 1.61 4.60
C SER A 74 13.39 1.65 4.93
N VAL A 75 12.61 0.72 4.38
CA VAL A 75 11.16 0.65 4.57
C VAL A 75 10.75 -0.78 4.88
N VAL A 76 9.96 -0.94 5.94
CA VAL A 76 9.29 -2.19 6.32
C VAL A 76 7.79 -1.93 6.37
N VAL A 77 7.03 -2.72 5.62
CA VAL A 77 5.57 -2.72 5.68
C VAL A 77 5.11 -4.03 6.32
N VAL A 78 4.31 -3.93 7.37
CA VAL A 78 3.72 -5.08 8.05
C VAL A 78 2.23 -5.09 7.77
N GLU A 79 1.74 -6.12 7.07
CA GLU A 79 0.30 -6.32 6.89
C GLU A 79 -0.30 -6.87 8.20
N LEU A 80 -1.14 -6.07 8.86
CA LEU A 80 -1.78 -6.46 10.11
C LEU A 80 -3.11 -7.18 9.85
N LYS A 81 -3.76 -6.88 8.72
CA LYS A 81 -5.03 -7.47 8.30
C LYS A 81 -5.04 -7.64 6.79
N ARG A 82 -5.43 -8.83 6.33
CA ARG A 82 -5.55 -9.13 4.91
C ARG A 82 -6.62 -8.23 4.25
N LEU A 83 -6.18 -7.28 3.43
CA LEU A 83 -7.09 -6.35 2.77
C LEU A 83 -7.72 -7.01 1.55
N LYS A 84 -9.04 -7.20 1.57
CA LYS A 84 -9.77 -7.76 0.42
C LYS A 84 -9.83 -6.74 -0.71
N SER A 85 -9.36 -7.11 -1.90
CA SER A 85 -9.52 -6.29 -3.09
C SER A 85 -11.01 -5.96 -3.32
N ARG A 86 -11.31 -4.71 -3.65
CA ARG A 86 -12.68 -4.27 -3.99
C ARG A 86 -12.99 -4.46 -5.48
N VAL A 87 -11.97 -4.72 -6.29
CA VAL A 87 -12.09 -4.88 -7.75
C VAL A 87 -12.98 -6.09 -8.10
N GLY A 88 -12.91 -7.19 -7.36
CA GLY A 88 -13.80 -8.35 -7.57
C GLY A 88 -15.25 -8.17 -7.12
N ARG A 89 -15.58 -7.12 -6.33
CA ARG A 89 -16.94 -6.88 -5.83
C ARG A 89 -17.82 -6.10 -6.80
N ARG A 90 -17.23 -5.36 -7.74
CA ARG A 90 -17.96 -4.63 -8.80
C ARG A 90 -18.27 -5.49 -10.02
N ALA A 91 -17.46 -6.52 -10.30
CA ALA A 91 -17.70 -7.43 -11.42
C ALA A 91 -18.83 -8.45 -11.16
N ALA A 92 -19.22 -8.69 -9.90
CA ALA A 92 -20.20 -9.71 -9.53
C ALA A 92 -21.67 -9.23 -9.50
N ILE A 93 -21.96 -7.96 -9.81
CA ILE A 93 -23.33 -7.41 -9.77
C ILE A 93 -24.02 -7.38 -11.16
N GLY A 94 -23.47 -8.06 -12.16
CA GLY A 94 -23.90 -7.96 -13.57
C GLY A 94 -24.51 -9.22 -14.19
N SER A 95 -24.76 -10.30 -13.43
CA SER A 95 -25.32 -11.54 -13.99
C SER A 95 -26.49 -12.05 -13.17
N GLU A 96 -27.58 -11.28 -13.13
CA GLU A 96 -28.90 -11.82 -12.77
C GLU A 96 -30.00 -10.96 -13.41
N VAL A 97 -30.24 -11.20 -14.71
CA VAL A 97 -31.59 -11.07 -15.27
C VAL A 97 -31.86 -12.38 -15.99
N GLN A 98 -32.58 -13.26 -15.30
CA GLN A 98 -33.19 -14.44 -15.84
C GLN A 98 -34.68 -14.15 -15.94
N MET A 99 -35.14 -13.86 -17.16
CA MET A 99 -36.42 -14.20 -17.79
C MET A 99 -36.46 -13.60 -19.19
#